data_AF-A0A540X9S3-F1
#
_entry.id   AF-A0A540X9S3-F1
#
_cell.length_a   1.000
_cell.length_b   1.000
_cell.length_c   1.000
_cell.angle_alpha   90.00
_cell.angle_beta   90.00
_cell.angle_gamma   90.00
#
_symmetry.space_group_name_H-M   'P 1'
#
loop_
_entity.id
_entity.type
_entity.pdbx_description
1 polymer ?
#
loop_
_entity_poly.entity_id
_entity_poly.type
_entity_poly.pdbx_seq_one_letter_code
_entity_poly.pdbx_strand_id
1 'polypeptide(L)'
;MAHAVASQFSARHASRDGPSPPRTRVVGDSELMTDWIPKPNPQVDLRSLVLSAEEGFVLSRLDGATAARNLPALTGLPPERLQGILTRLVSQGALLPAAQQPAPAARSSSATSPTPPFPSTARPLATMPPGGAATGGPVVTAPSPVGGSAPAPRTASPSTVSPGYEPLAAPATEASSPDEELPMLDLLPQEAEEPDSSESGAHDGEAPEEDTEDVPEVALGNFRQLFETRLHPQTEDQRVALARACEDPELSALCFDPLPSVVKAVLENSRVGLAHARLIARNHRNPVGLEALCGRAAFTADTGVRRWLVRNPQLPSGLFRRLWSSRRLMELYKVTIDRDVPEGTRRSSREVLRQRFTTGPAEEKVELILNTEGRALASLIGMSVDGKTASLLCGRTYRSPMLIQNIARWSAAPPPLIAHLLKQEAVRRQPQLRMLLTRHPNAPADVKRGGG
;
A
#
# COMPACT_ATOMS: atom_id res chain seq x y z
N MET A 1 22.12 -58.37 -34.91
CA MET A 1 22.03 -58.98 -36.26
C MET A 1 20.73 -59.76 -36.29
N ALA A 2 19.60 -59.23 -36.76
CA ALA A 2 19.21 -58.78 -38.10
C ALA A 2 18.12 -59.73 -38.63
N HIS A 3 17.08 -59.13 -39.25
CA HIS A 3 15.90 -59.70 -39.92
C HIS A 3 14.75 -60.20 -39.01
N ALA A 4 13.61 -59.50 -38.91
CA ALA A 4 12.59 -59.10 -39.91
C ALA A 4 11.67 -60.26 -40.34
N VAL A 5 10.39 -60.20 -39.93
CA VAL A 5 9.27 -60.83 -40.64
C VAL A 5 8.03 -59.93 -40.49
N ALA A 6 7.44 -59.60 -41.64
CA ALA A 6 6.18 -58.90 -41.82
C ALA A 6 5.04 -59.91 -42.03
N SER A 7 3.82 -59.62 -41.56
CA SER A 7 2.52 -60.04 -42.13
C SER A 7 1.39 -59.44 -41.28
N GLN A 8 0.66 -58.43 -41.80
CA GLN A 8 -0.63 -58.61 -42.48
C GLN A 8 -1.66 -59.42 -41.68
N PHE A 9 -2.62 -58.73 -41.06
CA PHE A 9 -4.00 -59.21 -41.02
C PHE A 9 -4.97 -58.02 -41.07
N SER A 10 -5.70 -57.96 -42.17
CA SER A 10 -6.83 -57.09 -42.44
C SER A 10 -8.10 -57.88 -42.10
N ALA A 11 -9.02 -57.34 -41.28
CA ALA A 11 -10.43 -57.73 -41.30
C ALA A 11 -11.31 -56.93 -40.32
N ARG A 12 -12.35 -56.33 -40.90
CA ARG A 12 -13.73 -56.21 -40.40
C ARG A 12 -14.11 -54.97 -39.57
N HIS A 13 -14.60 -53.99 -40.34
CA HIS A 13 -15.77 -53.18 -40.01
C HIS A 13 -16.89 -54.00 -39.34
N ALA A 14 -17.36 -53.52 -38.20
CA ALA A 14 -18.70 -53.76 -37.69
C ALA A 14 -19.24 -52.45 -37.11
N SER A 15 -20.17 -51.83 -37.85
CA SER A 15 -21.04 -50.78 -37.36
C SER A 15 -21.81 -51.26 -36.14
N ARG A 16 -21.78 -50.45 -35.08
CA ARG A 16 -22.80 -50.49 -34.02
C ARG A 16 -23.26 -49.06 -33.78
N ASP A 17 -24.38 -48.74 -34.42
CA ASP A 17 -25.27 -47.66 -34.02
C ASP A 17 -25.71 -47.91 -32.57
N GLY A 18 -25.26 -47.03 -31.67
CA GLY A 18 -25.71 -46.94 -30.29
C GLY A 18 -26.63 -45.73 -30.13
N PRO A 19 -27.71 -45.84 -29.33
CA PRO A 19 -28.74 -44.81 -29.24
C PRO A 19 -28.23 -43.53 -28.58
N SER A 20 -28.46 -42.39 -29.25
CA SER A 20 -28.21 -41.05 -28.76
C SER A 20 -28.88 -40.80 -27.40
N PRO A 21 -28.16 -40.30 -26.38
CA PRO A 21 -28.79 -39.89 -25.13
C PRO A 21 -29.63 -38.62 -25.34
N PRO A 22 -30.69 -38.43 -24.53
CA PRO A 22 -31.59 -37.30 -24.65
C PRO A 22 -30.86 -35.98 -24.35
N ARG A 23 -30.92 -35.03 -25.29
CA ARG A 23 -30.53 -33.63 -25.08
C ARG A 23 -31.51 -32.98 -24.11
N THR A 24 -31.24 -33.08 -22.82
CA THR A 24 -31.84 -32.21 -21.81
C THR A 24 -31.31 -30.79 -22.04
N ARG A 25 -32.19 -29.88 -22.47
CA ARG A 25 -31.91 -28.44 -22.47
C ARG A 25 -31.70 -27.98 -21.02
N VAL A 26 -30.44 -27.91 -20.60
CA VAL A 26 -30.01 -27.21 -19.38
C VAL A 26 -29.91 -25.72 -19.72
N VAL A 27 -31.06 -25.06 -19.81
CA VAL A 27 -31.13 -23.59 -19.88
C VAL A 27 -31.55 -23.15 -18.47
N GLY A 28 -30.60 -23.13 -17.53
CA GLY A 28 -30.85 -22.76 -16.14
C GLY A 28 -29.64 -22.83 -15.20
N ASP A 29 -28.72 -23.80 -15.37
CA ASP A 29 -27.61 -23.99 -14.42
C ASP A 29 -26.36 -23.13 -14.72
N SER A 30 -26.20 -22.61 -15.93
CA SER A 30 -25.00 -21.84 -16.30
C SER A 30 -24.93 -20.46 -15.65
N GLU A 31 -26.06 -19.79 -15.41
CA GLU A 31 -26.07 -18.48 -14.75
C GLU A 31 -25.72 -18.60 -13.26
N LEU A 32 -26.22 -19.63 -12.58
CA LEU A 32 -25.93 -19.87 -11.16
C LEU A 32 -24.44 -20.14 -10.89
N MET A 33 -23.71 -20.69 -11.85
CA MET A 33 -22.27 -20.92 -11.72
C MET A 33 -21.43 -19.65 -11.89
N THR A 34 -21.95 -18.60 -12.52
CA THR A 34 -21.16 -17.38 -12.83
C THR A 34 -20.89 -16.55 -11.56
N ASP A 35 -21.86 -16.50 -10.66
CA ASP A 35 -21.80 -15.72 -9.42
C ASP A 35 -21.42 -16.54 -8.17
N TRP A 36 -21.26 -17.85 -8.32
CA TRP A 36 -20.86 -18.74 -7.24
C TRP A 36 -19.40 -18.51 -6.82
N ILE A 37 -19.13 -18.49 -5.51
CA ILE A 37 -17.78 -18.31 -4.94
C ILE A 37 -17.29 -19.69 -4.46
N PRO A 38 -16.52 -20.46 -5.24
CA PRO A 38 -16.10 -21.80 -4.84
C PRO A 38 -15.25 -21.77 -3.56
N LYS A 39 -15.69 -22.51 -2.53
CA LYS A 39 -14.99 -22.63 -1.24
C LYS A 39 -14.44 -24.05 -1.06
N PRO A 40 -13.15 -24.21 -0.71
CA PRO A 40 -12.56 -25.50 -0.34
C PRO A 40 -13.31 -26.14 0.84
N ASN A 41 -13.56 -27.45 0.75
CA ASN A 41 -14.16 -28.20 1.84
C ASN A 41 -13.10 -28.57 2.90
N PRO A 42 -13.15 -28.02 4.13
CA PRO A 42 -12.12 -28.30 5.15
C PRO A 42 -12.20 -29.72 5.71
N GLN A 43 -13.28 -30.46 5.45
CA GLN A 43 -13.48 -31.81 5.96
C GLN A 43 -12.80 -32.90 5.11
N VAL A 44 -12.31 -32.56 3.91
CA VAL A 44 -11.69 -33.51 2.98
C VAL A 44 -10.19 -33.29 2.95
N ASP A 45 -9.41 -34.36 3.17
CA ASP A 45 -7.95 -34.31 3.03
C ASP A 45 -7.57 -34.26 1.55
N LEU A 46 -7.14 -33.08 1.09
CA LEU A 46 -6.79 -32.80 -0.30
C LEU A 46 -5.64 -33.67 -0.83
N ARG A 47 -4.81 -34.26 0.06
CA ARG A 47 -3.69 -35.12 -0.35
C ARG A 47 -4.14 -36.52 -0.75
N SER A 48 -5.33 -36.94 -0.33
CA SER A 48 -5.89 -38.25 -0.65
C SER A 48 -6.63 -38.30 -1.98
N LEU A 49 -6.93 -37.13 -2.57
CA LEU A 49 -7.67 -37.02 -3.82
C LEU A 49 -6.74 -37.20 -5.03
N VAL A 50 -7.18 -37.99 -6.01
CA VAL A 50 -6.49 -38.16 -7.30
C VAL A 50 -6.79 -36.95 -8.19
N LEU A 51 -6.07 -35.86 -7.95
CA LEU A 51 -6.20 -34.62 -8.71
C LEU A 51 -5.25 -34.63 -9.91
N SER A 52 -5.74 -34.20 -11.07
CA SER A 52 -4.88 -33.83 -12.19
C SER A 52 -4.05 -32.58 -11.88
N ALA A 53 -2.98 -32.34 -12.64
CA ALA A 53 -2.16 -31.13 -12.48
C ALA A 53 -2.98 -29.84 -12.66
N GLU A 54 -3.94 -29.83 -13.59
CA GLU A 54 -4.85 -28.69 -13.82
C GLU A 54 -5.79 -28.47 -12.62
N GLU A 55 -6.37 -29.53 -12.06
CA GLU A 55 -7.26 -29.47 -10.90
C GLU A 55 -6.53 -28.98 -9.65
N GLY A 56 -5.34 -29.51 -9.37
CA GLY A 56 -4.50 -29.07 -8.27
C GLY A 56 -4.08 -27.60 -8.41
N PHE A 57 -3.75 -27.16 -9.63
CA PHE A 57 -3.42 -25.76 -9.90
C PHE A 57 -4.61 -24.83 -9.64
N VAL A 58 -5.80 -25.14 -10.17
CA VAL A 58 -7.01 -24.34 -9.93
C VAL A 58 -7.33 -24.31 -8.43
N LEU A 59 -7.28 -25.45 -7.74
CA LEU A 59 -7.54 -25.54 -6.31
C LEU A 59 -6.56 -24.69 -5.48
N SER A 60 -5.28 -24.63 -5.86
CA SER A 60 -4.27 -23.80 -5.19
C SER A 60 -4.53 -22.29 -5.29
N ARG A 61 -5.36 -21.87 -6.26
CA ARG A 61 -5.74 -20.46 -6.49
C ARG A 61 -7.09 -20.09 -5.86
N LEU A 62 -7.83 -21.06 -5.32
CA LEU A 62 -9.10 -20.80 -4.66
C LEU A 62 -8.89 -20.35 -3.22
N ASP A 63 -9.09 -19.06 -2.98
CA ASP A 63 -9.02 -18.41 -1.66
C ASP A 63 -10.36 -18.43 -0.90
N GLY A 64 -11.44 -18.90 -1.54
CA GLY A 64 -12.79 -18.90 -0.99
C GLY A 64 -13.48 -17.53 -0.99
N ALA A 65 -12.87 -16.51 -1.60
CA ALA A 65 -13.42 -15.16 -1.74
C ALA A 65 -13.65 -14.75 -3.20
N THR A 66 -12.98 -15.39 -4.14
CA THR A 66 -13.07 -15.07 -5.57
C THR A 66 -14.26 -15.75 -6.24
N ALA A 67 -15.13 -14.97 -6.90
CA ALA A 67 -16.25 -15.49 -7.70
C ALA A 67 -15.76 -16.26 -8.94
N ALA A 68 -16.49 -17.31 -9.33
CA ALA A 68 -16.12 -18.20 -10.44
C ALA A 68 -15.88 -17.46 -11.76
N ARG A 69 -16.67 -16.41 -12.06
CA ARG A 69 -16.47 -15.55 -13.24
C ARG A 69 -15.11 -14.86 -13.33
N ASN A 70 -14.42 -14.65 -12.21
CA ASN A 70 -13.12 -13.97 -12.16
C ASN A 70 -11.95 -14.96 -12.24
N LEU A 71 -12.19 -16.25 -12.09
CA LEU A 71 -11.14 -17.27 -12.10
C LEU A 71 -10.45 -17.47 -13.47
N PRO A 72 -11.09 -17.27 -14.64
CA PRO A 72 -10.39 -17.30 -15.92
C PRO A 72 -9.23 -16.30 -15.98
N ALA A 73 -9.41 -15.09 -15.44
CA ALA A 73 -8.36 -14.06 -15.39
C ALA A 73 -7.19 -14.43 -14.47
N LEU A 74 -7.44 -15.22 -13.41
CA LEU A 74 -6.40 -15.66 -12.47
C LEU A 74 -5.64 -16.91 -12.92
N THR A 75 -6.30 -17.80 -13.64
CA THR A 75 -5.76 -19.11 -14.03
C THR A 75 -5.26 -19.14 -15.47
N GLY A 76 -5.73 -18.21 -16.32
CA GLY A 76 -5.44 -18.21 -17.76
C GLY A 76 -6.18 -19.31 -18.54
N LEU A 77 -7.10 -20.04 -17.90
CA LEU A 77 -7.85 -21.12 -18.53
C LEU A 77 -9.16 -20.61 -19.16
N PRO A 78 -9.61 -21.19 -20.30
CA PRO A 78 -10.88 -20.83 -20.89
C PRO A 78 -12.05 -21.22 -19.95
N PRO A 79 -13.13 -20.41 -19.92
CA PRO A 79 -14.20 -20.55 -18.93
C PRO A 79 -14.92 -21.90 -19.01
N GLU A 80 -15.07 -22.49 -20.21
CA GLU A 80 -15.69 -23.80 -20.41
C GLU A 80 -14.86 -24.92 -19.77
N ARG A 81 -13.52 -24.82 -19.89
CA ARG A 81 -12.60 -25.78 -19.31
C ARG A 81 -12.59 -25.68 -17.78
N LEU A 82 -12.63 -24.46 -17.27
CA LEU A 82 -12.66 -24.18 -15.84
C LEU A 82 -13.96 -24.66 -15.20
N GLN A 83 -15.10 -24.49 -15.86
CA GLN A 83 -16.39 -25.03 -15.41
C GLN A 83 -16.37 -26.55 -15.30
N GLY A 84 -15.73 -27.24 -16.26
CA GLY A 84 -15.51 -28.68 -16.21
C GLY A 84 -14.62 -29.12 -15.04
N ILE A 85 -13.56 -28.36 -14.74
CA ILE A 85 -12.68 -28.60 -13.58
C ILE A 85 -13.44 -28.39 -12.26
N LEU A 86 -14.18 -27.29 -12.11
CA LEU A 86 -14.95 -27.00 -10.90
C LEU A 86 -16.03 -28.06 -10.64
N THR A 87 -16.74 -28.50 -11.69
CA THR A 87 -17.73 -29.58 -11.58
C THR A 87 -17.10 -30.88 -11.07
N ARG A 88 -15.91 -31.24 -11.57
CA ARG A 88 -15.17 -32.43 -11.11
C ARG A 88 -14.72 -32.29 -9.64
N LEU A 89 -14.17 -31.14 -9.27
CA LEU A 89 -13.75 -30.87 -7.88
C LEU A 89 -14.92 -30.92 -6.88
N VAL A 90 -16.12 -30.45 -7.28
CA VAL A 90 -17.34 -30.61 -6.47
C VAL A 90 -17.74 -32.08 -6.37
N SER A 91 -17.71 -32.84 -7.48
CA SER A 91 -18.06 -34.27 -7.46
C SER A 91 -17.10 -35.12 -6.61
N GLN A 92 -15.84 -34.70 -6.52
CA GLN A 92 -14.81 -35.34 -5.68
C GLN A 92 -14.87 -34.89 -4.21
N GLY A 93 -15.76 -33.95 -3.87
CA GLY A 93 -15.92 -33.42 -2.52
C GLY A 93 -14.87 -32.38 -2.10
N ALA A 94 -13.98 -31.96 -3.01
CA ALA A 94 -12.95 -30.96 -2.74
C ALA A 94 -13.52 -29.55 -2.54
N LEU A 95 -14.67 -29.25 -3.17
CA LEU A 95 -15.38 -27.97 -3.07
C LEU A 95 -16.81 -28.18 -2.55
N LEU A 96 -17.30 -27.20 -1.77
CA LEU A 96 -18.69 -27.20 -1.29
C LEU A 96 -19.68 -26.88 -2.43
N PRO A 97 -20.75 -27.67 -2.67
CA PRO A 97 -21.75 -27.38 -3.70
C PRO A 97 -22.37 -25.98 -3.55
N ALA A 98 -22.71 -25.34 -4.68
CA ALA A 98 -23.34 -24.00 -4.68
C ALA A 98 -24.58 -23.91 -3.78
N ALA A 99 -25.41 -24.96 -3.75
CA ALA A 99 -26.62 -25.03 -2.92
C ALA A 99 -26.36 -25.14 -1.40
N GLN A 100 -25.15 -25.54 -0.99
CA GLN A 100 -24.79 -25.69 0.44
C GLN A 100 -24.06 -24.47 1.01
N GLN A 101 -23.87 -23.42 0.21
CA GLN A 101 -23.32 -22.18 0.75
C GLN A 101 -24.38 -21.43 1.55
N PRO A 102 -24.13 -21.10 2.82
CA PRO A 102 -25.04 -20.25 3.58
C PRO A 102 -25.18 -18.93 2.84
N ALA A 103 -26.43 -18.56 2.52
CA ALA A 103 -26.75 -17.31 1.84
C ALA A 103 -26.03 -16.16 2.54
N PRO A 104 -25.34 -15.27 1.80
CA PRO A 104 -24.66 -14.14 2.42
C PRO A 104 -25.71 -13.31 3.16
N ALA A 105 -25.58 -13.23 4.49
CA ALA A 105 -26.46 -12.46 5.33
C ALA A 105 -26.55 -11.03 4.76
N ALA A 106 -27.72 -10.67 4.25
CA ALA A 106 -28.01 -9.34 3.77
C ALA A 106 -27.65 -8.35 4.88
N ARG A 107 -26.70 -7.45 4.59
CA ARG A 107 -26.30 -6.40 5.51
C ARG A 107 -27.45 -5.40 5.66
N SER A 108 -28.34 -5.67 6.61
CA SER A 108 -29.28 -4.68 7.13
C SER A 108 -28.49 -3.69 8.01
N SER A 109 -28.31 -2.50 7.45
CA SER A 109 -27.84 -1.31 8.16
C SER A 109 -28.96 -0.77 9.06
N SER A 110 -28.98 -1.20 10.33
CA SER A 110 -29.66 -0.53 11.43
C SER A 110 -29.32 -1.17 12.78
N ALA A 111 -28.47 -0.53 13.59
CA ALA A 111 -28.47 -0.70 15.05
C ALA A 111 -27.60 0.36 15.74
N THR A 112 -28.28 1.39 16.22
CA THR A 112 -27.92 2.24 17.36
C THR A 112 -27.47 1.37 18.54
N SER A 113 -26.28 1.59 19.08
CA SER A 113 -25.84 0.93 20.31
C SER A 113 -26.26 1.76 21.54
N PRO A 114 -26.92 1.15 22.54
CA PRO A 114 -27.19 1.80 23.81
C PRO A 114 -25.98 1.74 24.75
N THR A 115 -25.72 2.87 25.39
CA THR A 115 -24.70 3.10 26.41
C THR A 115 -24.95 2.26 27.67
N PRO A 116 -23.95 1.52 28.21
CA PRO A 116 -24.08 0.89 29.53
C PRO A 116 -23.78 1.90 30.66
N PRO A 117 -24.46 1.80 31.82
CA PRO A 117 -24.27 2.70 32.95
C PRO A 117 -23.06 2.32 33.81
N PHE A 118 -22.32 3.33 34.27
CA PHE A 118 -21.26 3.23 35.26
C PHE A 118 -21.81 2.89 36.65
N PRO A 119 -21.20 1.95 37.40
CA PRO A 119 -21.36 1.89 38.84
C PRO A 119 -20.32 2.77 39.55
N SER A 120 -20.82 3.81 40.21
CA SER A 120 -20.11 4.65 41.17
C SER A 120 -19.81 3.85 42.43
N THR A 121 -18.54 3.73 42.81
CA THR A 121 -18.13 3.24 44.14
C THR A 121 -17.34 4.33 44.85
N ALA A 122 -18.02 4.96 45.81
CA ALA A 122 -17.45 5.83 46.82
C ALA A 122 -16.51 5.05 47.74
N ARG A 123 -15.40 5.67 48.14
CA ARG A 123 -14.50 5.18 49.19
C ARG A 123 -14.30 6.29 50.24
N PRO A 124 -14.41 6.01 51.54
CA PRO A 124 -14.37 7.04 52.58
C PRO A 124 -12.94 7.37 52.99
N LEU A 125 -12.69 8.66 53.25
CA LEU A 125 -11.50 9.18 53.93
C LEU A 125 -11.68 9.07 55.45
N ALA A 126 -10.72 8.49 56.15
CA ALA A 126 -10.63 8.52 57.61
C ALA A 126 -9.42 9.37 58.05
N THR A 127 -9.73 10.47 58.72
CA THR A 127 -9.21 10.95 60.02
C THR A 127 -7.71 10.82 60.37
N MET A 128 -6.97 11.93 60.22
CA MET A 128 -6.13 12.73 61.18
C MET A 128 -5.70 12.15 62.57
N PRO A 129 -4.77 12.79 63.36
CA PRO A 129 -3.56 13.64 63.13
C PRO A 129 -2.44 13.35 64.22
N PRO A 130 -1.65 14.30 64.84
CA PRO A 130 -1.09 15.63 64.49
C PRO A 130 0.44 15.86 64.81
N GLY A 131 0.96 17.02 64.39
CA GLY A 131 2.05 17.80 65.03
C GLY A 131 3.28 18.08 64.14
N GLY A 132 3.82 19.30 63.96
CA GLY A 132 3.54 20.65 64.45
C GLY A 132 4.63 21.64 63.97
N ALA A 133 4.31 22.95 64.06
CA ALA A 133 5.16 24.18 64.02
C ALA A 133 5.83 24.58 62.67
N ALA A 134 5.34 25.65 62.00
CA ALA A 134 5.70 27.09 62.13
C ALA A 134 6.90 27.45 61.19
N THR A 135 6.98 28.54 60.40
CA THR A 135 6.47 29.92 60.51
C THR A 135 6.74 30.65 59.16
N GLY A 136 5.93 31.66 58.78
CA GLY A 136 6.39 32.82 57.98
C GLY A 136 5.80 33.01 56.56
N GLY A 137 4.84 33.95 56.43
CA GLY A 137 4.54 34.66 55.17
C GLY A 137 5.37 35.96 55.03
N PRO A 138 4.96 37.01 54.29
CA PRO A 138 3.72 37.13 53.50
C PRO A 138 3.80 38.00 52.18
N VAL A 139 2.65 38.08 51.48
CA VAL A 139 2.09 39.17 50.63
C VAL A 139 2.81 39.57 49.31
N VAL A 140 2.04 39.67 48.20
CA VAL A 140 1.84 40.89 47.35
C VAL A 140 1.08 40.55 46.04
N THR A 141 -0.20 40.95 46.05
CA THR A 141 -1.07 41.56 45.00
C THR A 141 -1.11 41.05 43.54
N ALA A 142 -2.32 40.66 43.14
CA ALA A 142 -2.92 40.94 41.82
C ALA A 142 -3.83 42.18 41.90
N PRO A 143 -4.10 42.89 40.78
CA PRO A 143 -5.50 43.18 40.48
C PRO A 143 -5.89 43.14 38.98
N SER A 144 -7.09 42.57 38.77
CA SER A 144 -8.21 42.96 37.90
C SER A 144 -8.07 43.28 36.39
N PRO A 145 -9.00 42.76 35.55
CA PRO A 145 -9.20 43.19 34.18
C PRO A 145 -10.29 44.27 34.04
N VAL A 146 -10.02 45.26 33.18
CA VAL A 146 -10.97 46.23 32.60
C VAL A 146 -11.12 45.78 31.13
N GLY A 147 -12.27 45.49 30.55
CA GLY A 147 -13.50 46.27 30.46
C GLY A 147 -13.62 46.81 29.03
N GLY A 148 -14.71 46.48 28.32
CA GLY A 148 -15.20 47.33 27.21
C GLY A 148 -15.44 46.69 25.83
N SER A 149 -16.72 46.68 25.47
CA SER A 149 -17.27 46.94 24.12
C SER A 149 -17.44 45.82 23.10
N ALA A 150 -18.64 45.26 23.13
CA ALA A 150 -19.40 44.87 21.93
C ALA A 150 -19.75 46.09 21.06
N PRO A 151 -19.97 45.91 19.74
CA PRO A 151 -21.30 46.20 19.23
C PRO A 151 -21.86 45.19 18.21
N ALA A 152 -23.18 45.26 18.11
CA ALA A 152 -24.15 44.46 17.37
C ALA A 152 -23.97 44.35 15.83
N PRO A 153 -24.64 43.38 15.18
CA PRO A 153 -24.54 43.12 13.74
C PRO A 153 -25.43 44.09 12.94
N ARG A 154 -24.91 44.59 11.82
CA ARG A 154 -25.68 45.35 10.83
C ARG A 154 -26.10 44.43 9.69
N THR A 155 -27.41 44.23 9.61
CA THR A 155 -28.19 43.82 8.45
C THR A 155 -28.11 44.89 7.34
N ALA A 156 -27.85 44.47 6.10
CA ALA A 156 -28.22 45.21 4.89
C ALA A 156 -28.06 44.30 3.65
N SER A 157 -29.15 43.65 3.26
CA SER A 157 -29.47 43.46 1.83
C SER A 157 -30.19 44.73 1.36
N PRO A 158 -30.03 45.15 0.10
CA PRO A 158 -31.14 44.93 -0.82
C PRO A 158 -30.75 44.71 -2.30
N SER A 159 -31.60 43.89 -2.94
CA SER A 159 -32.26 44.17 -4.23
C SER A 159 -31.47 44.27 -5.55
N THR A 160 -31.85 43.32 -6.42
CA THR A 160 -32.44 43.56 -7.76
C THR A 160 -31.52 44.07 -8.87
N VAL A 161 -31.37 43.27 -9.94
CA VAL A 161 -31.79 43.59 -11.33
C VAL A 161 -31.39 42.41 -12.23
N SER A 162 -32.39 41.70 -12.73
CA SER A 162 -32.31 40.94 -13.99
C SER A 162 -32.56 41.88 -15.17
N PRO A 163 -31.91 41.64 -16.31
CA PRO A 163 -32.66 41.41 -17.54
C PRO A 163 -32.07 40.17 -18.26
N GLY A 164 -32.86 39.23 -18.76
CA GLY A 164 -33.81 39.47 -19.83
C GLY A 164 -33.10 39.36 -21.17
N TYR A 165 -32.87 38.13 -21.65
CA TYR A 165 -32.63 37.91 -23.08
C TYR A 165 -33.26 36.59 -23.53
N GLU A 166 -34.23 36.74 -24.42
CA GLU A 166 -34.99 35.71 -25.11
C GLU A 166 -34.17 34.98 -26.20
N PRO A 167 -34.63 33.81 -26.66
CA PRO A 167 -33.87 32.90 -27.50
C PRO A 167 -34.05 33.23 -28.99
N LEU A 168 -32.97 33.12 -29.77
CA LEU A 168 -33.05 33.08 -31.23
C LEU A 168 -32.62 31.70 -31.74
N ALA A 169 -33.54 31.13 -32.51
CA ALA A 169 -33.48 29.85 -33.15
C ALA A 169 -32.43 29.77 -34.26
N ALA A 170 -32.07 28.53 -34.58
CA ALA A 170 -31.17 28.09 -35.64
C ALA A 170 -31.50 28.66 -37.04
N PRO A 171 -30.54 28.53 -37.96
CA PRO A 171 -30.80 27.55 -39.02
C PRO A 171 -29.64 26.58 -39.27
N ALA A 172 -30.05 25.40 -39.74
CA ALA A 172 -29.22 24.34 -40.29
C ALA A 172 -28.38 24.84 -41.47
N THR A 173 -27.14 24.37 -41.57
CA THR A 173 -26.45 24.32 -42.86
C THR A 173 -25.56 23.09 -42.95
N GLU A 174 -25.84 22.38 -44.03
CA GLU A 174 -25.31 21.18 -44.62
C GLU A 174 -23.78 21.00 -44.62
N ALA A 175 -23.41 19.75 -44.34
CA ALA A 175 -22.35 18.95 -44.94
C ALA A 175 -21.50 19.57 -46.06
N SER A 176 -20.18 19.64 -45.82
CA SER A 176 -19.16 19.16 -46.77
C SER A 176 -17.80 19.04 -46.07
N SER A 177 -17.33 17.81 -45.96
CA SER A 177 -15.96 17.45 -45.60
C SER A 177 -15.09 17.42 -46.86
N PRO A 178 -13.93 18.09 -46.89
CA PRO A 178 -12.82 17.66 -47.71
C PRO A 178 -11.83 16.85 -46.86
N ASP A 179 -11.47 15.68 -47.39
CA ASP A 179 -10.38 14.83 -46.94
C ASP A 179 -9.08 15.65 -46.77
N GLU A 180 -8.56 15.69 -45.55
CA GLU A 180 -7.21 16.13 -45.27
C GLU A 180 -6.43 14.91 -44.76
N GLU A 181 -5.62 14.36 -45.68
CA GLU A 181 -4.72 13.23 -45.45
C GLU A 181 -3.74 13.54 -44.32
N LEU A 182 -3.95 12.92 -43.15
CA LEU A 182 -2.95 12.88 -42.09
C LEU A 182 -1.79 11.98 -42.52
N PRO A 183 -0.52 12.41 -42.40
CA PRO A 183 0.61 11.52 -42.59
C PRO A 183 0.66 10.51 -41.44
N MET A 184 0.34 9.24 -41.73
CA MET A 184 0.71 8.11 -40.88
C MET A 184 2.23 8.07 -40.76
N LEU A 185 2.74 8.54 -39.62
CA LEU A 185 4.11 8.32 -39.22
C LEU A 185 4.18 6.94 -38.56
N ASP A 186 4.68 6.00 -39.35
CA ASP A 186 4.99 4.62 -39.01
C ASP A 186 6.09 4.59 -37.92
N LEU A 187 5.67 4.59 -36.66
CA LEU A 187 6.54 4.39 -35.50
C LEU A 187 6.53 2.90 -35.13
N LEU A 188 7.40 2.15 -35.81
CA LEU A 188 7.87 0.85 -35.35
C LEU A 188 8.43 0.98 -33.93
N PRO A 189 8.19 0.02 -33.02
CA PRO A 189 8.85 -0.01 -31.72
C PRO A 189 10.33 -0.28 -31.94
N GLN A 190 11.15 0.77 -31.85
CA GLN A 190 12.60 0.63 -31.76
C GLN A 190 12.90 0.04 -30.38
N GLU A 191 13.38 -1.21 -30.38
CA GLU A 191 13.93 -1.89 -29.22
C GLU A 191 14.98 -0.96 -28.57
N ALA A 192 14.64 -0.44 -27.39
CA ALA A 192 15.53 0.39 -26.62
C ALA A 192 16.58 -0.51 -25.96
N GLU A 193 17.79 -0.42 -26.49
CA GLU A 193 19.04 -0.81 -25.83
C GLU A 193 19.07 -0.25 -24.39
N GLU A 194 19.53 -1.09 -23.47
CA GLU A 194 19.76 -0.74 -22.07
C GLU A 194 20.77 0.41 -21.96
N PRO A 195 20.43 1.56 -21.34
CA PRO A 195 21.45 2.55 -21.03
C PRO A 195 22.17 2.15 -19.75
N ASP A 196 23.47 1.96 -19.95
CA ASP A 196 24.53 1.81 -18.97
C ASP A 196 24.45 2.89 -17.87
N SER A 197 24.86 2.47 -16.69
CA SER A 197 24.66 3.16 -15.42
C SER A 197 25.86 4.03 -15.13
N SER A 198 25.86 5.31 -15.49
CA SER A 198 26.82 6.27 -14.91
C SER A 198 26.59 7.72 -15.37
N GLU A 199 25.67 8.44 -14.71
CA GLU A 199 25.85 9.89 -14.57
C GLU A 199 25.45 10.36 -13.17
N SER A 200 26.48 10.76 -12.43
CA SER A 200 26.44 11.41 -11.13
C SER A 200 25.87 12.83 -11.25
N GLY A 201 24.62 13.01 -10.82
CA GLY A 201 24.04 14.33 -10.57
C GLY A 201 24.32 14.77 -9.13
N ALA A 202 25.02 15.90 -9.00
CA ALA A 202 25.40 16.53 -7.74
C ALA A 202 24.22 16.67 -6.76
N HIS A 203 24.38 16.04 -5.60
CA HIS A 203 23.42 16.02 -4.50
C HIS A 203 23.81 17.12 -3.51
N ASP A 204 23.07 18.24 -3.51
CA ASP A 204 23.16 19.23 -2.45
C ASP A 204 22.23 18.83 -1.30
N GLY A 205 22.81 18.54 -0.12
CA GLY A 205 22.19 18.89 1.16
C GLY A 205 21.46 17.82 1.98
N GLU A 206 21.67 16.52 1.75
CA GLU A 206 21.44 15.50 2.79
C GLU A 206 22.81 14.90 3.07
N ALA A 207 23.39 15.19 4.24
CA ALA A 207 24.64 14.58 4.68
C ALA A 207 24.56 13.07 4.42
N PRO A 208 25.65 12.40 4.00
CA PRO A 208 25.63 10.95 3.87
C PRO A 208 25.11 10.43 5.21
N GLU A 209 24.01 9.67 5.19
CA GLU A 209 23.54 8.96 6.38
C GLU A 209 24.77 8.18 6.85
N GLU A 210 25.46 8.69 7.87
CA GLU A 210 26.70 8.13 8.40
C GLU A 210 26.48 6.64 8.49
N ASP A 211 27.44 5.88 7.95
CA ASP A 211 27.51 4.43 8.05
C ASP A 211 27.13 4.00 9.46
N THR A 212 25.83 3.71 9.66
CA THR A 212 25.35 3.15 10.91
C THR A 212 25.98 1.79 10.94
N GLU A 213 27.12 1.66 11.63
CA GLU A 213 27.98 0.49 11.71
C GLU A 213 27.11 -0.78 11.76
N ASP A 214 26.84 -1.32 10.58
CA ASP A 214 26.07 -2.54 10.43
C ASP A 214 27.06 -3.65 10.78
N VAL A 215 26.63 -4.59 11.62
CA VAL A 215 27.46 -5.71 12.03
C VAL A 215 28.02 -6.39 10.78
N PRO A 216 29.35 -6.55 10.65
CA PRO A 216 29.96 -7.13 9.47
C PRO A 216 29.32 -8.49 9.13
N GLU A 217 29.10 -8.78 7.85
CA GLU A 217 28.42 -10.02 7.43
C GLU A 217 29.10 -11.29 7.93
N VAL A 218 30.43 -11.25 8.08
CA VAL A 218 31.23 -12.32 8.69
C VAL A 218 30.85 -12.56 10.15
N ALA A 219 30.66 -11.49 10.93
CA ALA A 219 30.23 -11.60 12.33
C ALA A 219 28.80 -12.14 12.43
N LEU A 220 27.91 -11.78 11.50
CA LEU A 220 26.56 -12.37 11.40
C LEU A 220 26.60 -13.88 11.19
N GLY A 221 27.51 -14.36 10.32
CA GLY A 221 27.73 -15.79 10.10
C GLY A 221 28.14 -16.52 11.37
N ASN A 222 29.08 -15.94 12.13
CA ASN A 222 29.57 -16.51 13.39
C ASN A 222 28.47 -16.61 14.46
N PHE A 223 27.66 -15.56 14.63
CA PHE A 223 26.56 -15.56 15.59
C PHE A 223 25.48 -16.59 15.24
N ARG A 224 25.16 -16.73 13.95
CA ARG A 224 24.20 -17.72 13.49
C ARG A 224 24.71 -19.14 13.72
N GLN A 225 25.99 -19.41 13.45
CA GLN A 225 26.58 -20.72 13.72
C GLN A 225 26.58 -21.05 15.22
N LEU A 226 26.90 -20.08 16.07
CA LEU A 226 26.86 -20.26 17.53
C LEU A 226 25.44 -20.60 17.98
N PHE A 227 24.43 -19.90 17.46
CA PHE A 227 23.03 -20.19 17.75
C PHE A 227 22.65 -21.63 17.40
N GLU A 228 22.85 -22.04 16.15
CA GLU A 228 22.43 -23.37 15.67
C GLU A 228 23.13 -24.52 16.40
N THR A 229 24.41 -24.35 16.75
CA THR A 229 25.22 -25.42 17.35
C THR A 229 25.07 -25.53 18.86
N ARG A 230 24.94 -24.42 19.59
CA ARG A 230 24.99 -24.42 21.06
C ARG A 230 23.68 -24.02 21.73
N LEU A 231 22.93 -23.10 21.14
CA LEU A 231 21.77 -22.48 21.79
C LEU A 231 20.46 -23.13 21.34
N HIS A 232 20.29 -23.37 20.04
CA HIS A 232 19.08 -23.97 19.47
C HIS A 232 18.71 -25.35 20.05
N PRO A 233 19.67 -26.26 20.39
CA PRO A 233 19.34 -27.55 21.02
C PRO A 233 18.80 -27.43 22.45
N GLN A 234 18.94 -26.29 23.11
CA GLN A 234 18.48 -26.09 24.48
C GLN A 234 16.97 -25.88 24.52
N THR A 235 16.37 -26.17 25.67
CA THR A 235 14.93 -25.96 25.86
C THR A 235 14.58 -24.47 25.81
N GLU A 236 13.32 -24.15 25.52
CA GLU A 236 12.84 -22.77 25.52
C GLU A 236 13.13 -22.05 26.84
N ASP A 237 12.81 -22.68 27.97
CA ASP A 237 13.02 -22.11 29.30
C ASP A 237 14.50 -21.83 29.59
N GLN A 238 15.40 -22.72 29.14
CA GLN A 238 16.84 -22.52 29.26
C GLN A 238 17.31 -21.33 28.42
N ARG A 239 16.85 -21.22 27.17
CA ARG A 239 17.19 -20.08 26.31
C ARG A 239 16.65 -18.75 26.85
N VAL A 240 15.43 -18.75 27.39
CA VAL A 240 14.84 -17.57 28.06
C VAL A 240 15.67 -17.15 29.27
N ALA A 241 16.08 -18.12 30.12
CA ALA A 241 16.91 -17.82 31.29
C ALA A 241 18.28 -17.28 30.88
N LEU A 242 18.92 -17.88 29.87
CA LEU A 242 20.20 -17.41 29.33
C LEU A 242 20.08 -16.01 28.70
N ALA A 243 19.04 -15.75 27.93
CA ALA A 243 18.82 -14.47 27.26
C ALA A 243 18.85 -13.27 28.21
N ARG A 244 18.36 -13.43 29.44
CA ARG A 244 18.31 -12.36 30.45
C ARG A 244 19.68 -12.01 31.05
N ALA A 245 20.63 -12.93 31.03
CA ALA A 245 21.89 -12.82 31.79
C ALA A 245 23.16 -12.90 30.93
N CYS A 246 23.08 -13.47 29.73
CA CYS A 246 24.25 -13.67 28.87
C CYS A 246 24.86 -12.36 28.36
N GLU A 247 26.08 -12.48 27.86
CA GLU A 247 26.90 -11.43 27.24
C GLU A 247 27.12 -11.76 25.77
N ASP A 248 27.77 -10.86 25.04
CA ASP A 248 28.28 -11.19 23.73
C ASP A 248 29.42 -12.23 23.84
N PRO A 249 29.50 -13.21 22.92
CA PRO A 249 28.73 -13.32 21.66
C PRO A 249 27.39 -14.07 21.76
N GLU A 250 27.07 -14.71 22.89
CA GLU A 250 25.83 -15.49 23.06
C GLU A 250 24.57 -14.62 22.93
N LEU A 251 24.60 -13.39 23.45
CA LEU A 251 23.49 -12.44 23.38
C LEU A 251 23.14 -12.08 21.94
N SER A 252 24.17 -11.75 21.13
CA SER A 252 24.03 -11.55 19.69
C SER A 252 23.50 -12.79 18.95
N ALA A 253 23.92 -13.99 19.35
CA ALA A 253 23.41 -15.24 18.77
C ALA A 253 21.94 -15.51 19.11
N LEU A 254 21.50 -15.20 20.34
CA LEU A 254 20.09 -15.33 20.75
C LEU A 254 19.14 -14.37 20.01
N CYS A 255 19.65 -13.33 19.34
CA CYS A 255 18.84 -12.47 18.49
C CYS A 255 18.27 -13.18 17.25
N PHE A 256 18.82 -14.34 16.87
CA PHE A 256 18.34 -15.18 15.76
C PHE A 256 17.23 -16.16 16.17
N ASP A 257 16.85 -16.18 17.45
CA ASP A 257 15.84 -17.09 17.95
C ASP A 257 14.47 -16.84 17.29
N PRO A 258 13.78 -17.88 16.77
CA PRO A 258 12.45 -17.72 16.21
C PRO A 258 11.36 -17.50 17.28
N LEU A 259 11.61 -17.85 18.55
CA LEU A 259 10.60 -17.80 19.61
C LEU A 259 10.45 -16.38 20.17
N PRO A 260 9.21 -15.85 20.25
CA PRO A 260 8.98 -14.49 20.75
C PRO A 260 9.25 -14.36 22.26
N SER A 261 9.14 -15.45 23.03
CA SER A 261 9.48 -15.51 24.46
C SER A 261 10.96 -15.24 24.71
N VAL A 262 11.84 -15.89 23.93
CA VAL A 262 13.29 -15.68 24.00
C VAL A 262 13.66 -14.27 23.58
N VAL A 263 13.11 -13.75 22.48
CA VAL A 263 13.40 -12.37 22.06
C VAL A 263 12.92 -11.33 23.07
N LYS A 264 11.77 -11.53 23.72
CA LYS A 264 11.34 -10.66 24.84
C LYS A 264 12.35 -10.68 25.98
N ALA A 265 12.84 -11.86 26.33
CA ALA A 265 13.85 -12.03 27.38
C ALA A 265 15.21 -11.42 27.00
N VAL A 266 15.62 -11.51 25.72
CA VAL A 266 16.79 -10.79 25.18
C VAL A 266 16.57 -9.30 25.39
N LEU A 267 15.43 -8.76 24.96
CA LEU A 267 15.15 -7.34 25.11
C LEU A 267 15.21 -6.93 26.60
N GLU A 268 14.67 -7.70 27.54
CA GLU A 268 14.77 -7.45 28.99
C GLU A 268 16.21 -7.33 29.54
N ASN A 269 17.21 -7.90 28.86
CA ASN A 269 18.61 -7.83 29.28
C ASN A 269 19.15 -6.38 29.17
N SER A 270 19.80 -5.91 30.23
CA SER A 270 20.33 -4.54 30.35
C SER A 270 21.47 -4.25 29.37
N ARG A 271 22.10 -5.28 28.81
CA ARG A 271 23.20 -5.18 27.85
C ARG A 271 22.74 -5.04 26.40
N VAL A 272 21.43 -5.17 26.13
CA VAL A 272 20.89 -5.03 24.78
C VAL A 272 20.92 -3.58 24.31
N GLY A 273 21.85 -3.31 23.39
CA GLY A 273 21.94 -2.07 22.62
C GLY A 273 21.32 -2.12 21.22
N LEU A 274 21.64 -1.10 20.41
CA LEU A 274 21.11 -0.93 19.05
C LEU A 274 21.57 -2.02 18.07
N ALA A 275 22.79 -2.55 18.21
CA ALA A 275 23.28 -3.62 17.36
C ALA A 275 22.36 -4.87 17.42
N HIS A 276 22.01 -5.30 18.64
CA HIS A 276 21.06 -6.38 18.89
C HIS A 276 19.67 -6.08 18.32
N ALA A 277 19.17 -4.84 18.51
CA ALA A 277 17.89 -4.42 17.97
C ALA A 277 17.84 -4.52 16.43
N ARG A 278 18.93 -4.14 15.74
CA ARG A 278 19.08 -4.28 14.29
C ARG A 278 19.11 -5.74 13.86
N LEU A 279 19.80 -6.62 14.60
CA LEU A 279 19.80 -8.07 14.36
C LEU A 279 18.39 -8.66 14.44
N ILE A 280 17.64 -8.32 15.50
CA ILE A 280 16.25 -8.78 15.68
C ILE A 280 15.35 -8.25 14.56
N ALA A 281 15.43 -6.94 14.26
CA ALA A 281 14.65 -6.32 13.19
C ALA A 281 14.86 -7.00 11.84
N ARG A 282 16.11 -7.33 11.50
CA ARG A 282 16.49 -7.95 10.22
C ARG A 282 16.05 -9.41 10.12
N ASN A 283 16.21 -10.19 11.19
CA ASN A 283 16.18 -11.65 11.09
C ASN A 283 14.96 -12.31 11.77
N HIS A 284 14.29 -11.64 12.70
CA HIS A 284 13.24 -12.28 13.48
C HIS A 284 11.99 -12.54 12.64
N ARG A 285 11.47 -13.78 12.76
CA ARG A 285 10.43 -14.32 11.87
C ARG A 285 9.03 -14.32 12.49
N ASN A 286 8.87 -13.82 13.70
CA ASN A 286 7.58 -13.79 14.38
C ASN A 286 7.13 -12.34 14.60
N PRO A 287 5.90 -11.97 14.16
CA PRO A 287 5.39 -10.61 14.33
C PRO A 287 5.32 -10.17 15.80
N VAL A 288 5.05 -11.09 16.73
CA VAL A 288 4.96 -10.79 18.17
C VAL A 288 6.30 -10.33 18.75
N GLY A 289 7.42 -10.90 18.28
CA GLY A 289 8.74 -10.45 18.71
C GLY A 289 9.14 -9.12 18.08
N LEU A 290 8.74 -8.86 16.82
CA LEU A 290 8.92 -7.54 16.20
C LEU A 290 8.12 -6.46 16.91
N GLU A 291 6.91 -6.77 17.37
CA GLU A 291 6.12 -5.86 18.21
C GLU A 291 6.79 -5.58 19.54
N ALA A 292 7.37 -6.60 20.19
CA ALA A 292 8.11 -6.42 21.43
C ALA A 292 9.35 -5.51 21.25
N LEU A 293 10.09 -5.68 20.15
CA LEU A 293 11.20 -4.80 19.77
C LEU A 293 10.74 -3.34 19.68
N CYS A 294 9.59 -3.11 19.04
CA CYS A 294 9.03 -1.78 18.84
C CYS A 294 8.38 -1.18 20.10
N GLY A 295 8.29 -1.94 21.20
CA GLY A 295 7.83 -1.43 22.49
C GLY A 295 8.80 -0.43 23.14
N ARG A 296 10.07 -0.42 22.69
CA ARG A 296 11.09 0.52 23.17
C ARG A 296 11.27 1.68 22.19
N ALA A 297 10.92 2.89 22.63
CA ALA A 297 11.01 4.10 21.80
C ALA A 297 12.45 4.38 21.30
N ALA A 298 13.47 4.05 22.10
CA ALA A 298 14.87 4.21 21.70
C ALA A 298 15.22 3.41 20.43
N PHE A 299 14.66 2.19 20.28
CA PHE A 299 14.92 1.34 19.12
C PHE A 299 14.14 1.80 17.89
N THR A 300 12.91 2.27 18.06
CA THR A 300 12.12 2.80 16.93
C THR A 300 12.60 4.18 16.45
N ALA A 301 13.34 4.91 17.30
CA ALA A 301 14.03 6.13 16.95
C ALA A 301 15.30 5.91 16.12
N ASP A 302 15.92 4.73 16.15
CA ASP A 302 17.09 4.39 15.33
C ASP A 302 16.73 4.17 13.85
N THR A 303 17.51 4.78 12.95
CA THR A 303 17.29 4.68 11.51
C THR A 303 17.63 3.29 10.98
N GLY A 304 18.69 2.65 11.50
CA GLY A 304 19.08 1.29 11.11
C GLY A 304 18.01 0.25 11.46
N VAL A 305 17.46 0.30 12.68
CA VAL A 305 16.35 -0.58 13.10
C VAL A 305 15.14 -0.37 12.18
N ARG A 306 14.75 0.88 11.89
CA ARG A 306 13.64 1.17 10.97
C ARG A 306 13.87 0.63 9.57
N ARG A 307 15.07 0.82 9.04
CA ARG A 307 15.50 0.33 7.72
C ARG A 307 15.39 -1.19 7.64
N TRP A 308 15.86 -1.90 8.65
CA TRP A 308 15.76 -3.37 8.70
C TRP A 308 14.33 -3.85 8.94
N LEU A 309 13.54 -3.15 9.76
CA LEU A 309 12.13 -3.48 10.00
C LEU A 309 11.30 -3.46 8.71
N VAL A 310 11.42 -2.42 7.88
CA VAL A 310 10.61 -2.32 6.64
C VAL A 310 10.97 -3.39 5.61
N ARG A 311 12.21 -3.89 5.64
CA ARG A 311 12.68 -4.99 4.79
C ARG A 311 12.29 -6.37 5.31
N ASN A 312 11.82 -6.47 6.56
CA ASN A 312 11.40 -7.73 7.14
C ASN A 312 10.02 -8.17 6.58
N PRO A 313 9.92 -9.34 5.92
CA PRO A 313 8.66 -9.83 5.36
C PRO A 313 7.58 -10.12 6.40
N GLN A 314 7.96 -10.30 7.67
CA GLN A 314 7.06 -10.60 8.78
C GLN A 314 6.55 -9.35 9.51
N LEU A 315 6.89 -8.14 9.01
CA LEU A 315 6.41 -6.90 9.58
C LEU A 315 4.88 -6.78 9.46
N PRO A 316 4.12 -6.71 10.57
CA PRO A 316 2.67 -6.50 10.51
C PRO A 316 2.32 -5.13 9.94
N SER A 317 1.32 -5.07 9.04
CA SER A 317 0.85 -3.81 8.46
C SER A 317 0.30 -2.83 9.51
N GLY A 318 -0.28 -3.33 10.60
CA GLY A 318 -0.71 -2.52 11.75
C GLY A 318 0.47 -1.87 12.47
N LEU A 319 1.54 -2.64 12.69
CA LEU A 319 2.78 -2.14 13.30
C LEU A 319 3.45 -1.09 12.40
N PHE A 320 3.56 -1.38 11.09
CA PHE A 320 4.08 -0.42 10.11
C PHE A 320 3.31 0.90 10.15
N ARG A 321 1.97 0.87 10.06
CA ARG A 321 1.14 2.09 10.10
C ARG A 321 1.36 2.88 11.39
N ARG A 322 1.45 2.22 12.55
CA ARG A 322 1.70 2.89 13.83
C ARG A 322 3.05 3.61 13.84
N LEU A 323 4.11 2.99 13.32
CA LEU A 323 5.47 3.52 13.35
C LEU A 323 5.73 4.58 12.27
N TRP A 324 5.07 4.49 11.10
CA TRP A 324 5.30 5.37 9.95
C TRP A 324 4.23 6.45 9.74
N SER A 325 3.09 6.38 10.41
CA SER A 325 2.02 7.40 10.25
C SER A 325 2.46 8.81 10.66
N SER A 326 3.33 8.96 11.64
CA SER A 326 3.82 10.27 12.08
C SER A 326 5.11 10.72 11.38
N ARG A 327 5.64 9.92 10.45
CA ARG A 327 6.92 10.19 9.79
C ARG A 327 6.78 11.18 8.64
N ARG A 328 7.93 11.66 8.19
CA ARG A 328 8.01 12.60 7.08
C ARG A 328 7.58 11.94 5.76
N LEU A 329 6.93 12.70 4.89
CA LEU A 329 6.50 12.27 3.56
C LEU A 329 7.68 11.77 2.73
N MET A 330 8.85 12.41 2.86
CA MET A 330 10.06 11.97 2.17
C MET A 330 10.52 10.57 2.61
N GLU A 331 10.53 10.29 3.91
CA GLU A 331 10.88 8.97 4.44
C GLU A 331 9.89 7.91 3.95
N LEU A 332 8.59 8.22 3.95
CA LEU A 332 7.56 7.33 3.41
C LEU A 332 7.78 7.05 1.92
N TYR A 333 8.09 8.08 1.13
CA TYR A 333 8.35 7.93 -0.30
C TYR A 333 9.58 7.05 -0.56
N LYS A 334 10.69 7.25 0.17
CA LYS A 334 11.88 6.39 0.07
C LYS A 334 11.51 4.90 0.24
N VAL A 335 10.62 4.56 1.18
CA VAL A 335 10.13 3.18 1.36
C VAL A 335 9.25 2.69 0.20
N THR A 336 8.50 3.57 -0.47
CA THR A 336 7.64 3.16 -1.62
C THR A 336 8.44 2.74 -2.85
N ILE A 337 9.63 3.31 -3.04
CA ILE A 337 10.48 3.06 -4.22
C ILE A 337 11.60 2.04 -3.96
N ASP A 338 11.84 1.69 -2.70
CA ASP A 338 12.86 0.71 -2.32
C ASP A 338 12.47 -0.69 -2.78
N ARG A 339 13.32 -1.30 -3.61
CA ARG A 339 13.12 -2.63 -4.20
C ARG A 339 13.30 -3.76 -3.19
N ASP A 340 14.10 -3.54 -2.14
CA ASP A 340 14.38 -4.52 -1.09
C ASP A 340 13.22 -4.65 -0.09
N VAL A 341 12.30 -3.67 -0.10
CA VAL A 341 11.11 -3.70 0.74
C VAL A 341 10.07 -4.65 0.14
N PRO A 342 9.55 -5.62 0.92
CA PRO A 342 8.51 -6.53 0.48
C PRO A 342 7.27 -5.81 -0.06
N GLU A 343 6.63 -6.35 -1.10
CA GLU A 343 5.48 -5.72 -1.78
C GLU A 343 4.31 -5.43 -0.82
N GLY A 344 4.08 -6.27 0.19
CA GLY A 344 3.07 -6.00 1.23
C GLY A 344 3.35 -4.73 2.04
N THR A 345 4.62 -4.51 2.40
CA THR A 345 5.07 -3.31 3.08
C THR A 345 5.03 -2.10 2.14
N ARG A 346 5.44 -2.24 0.87
CA ARG A 346 5.33 -1.16 -0.14
C ARG A 346 3.89 -0.74 -0.41
N ARG A 347 2.95 -1.68 -0.42
CA ARG A 347 1.52 -1.36 -0.52
C ARG A 347 1.05 -0.56 0.68
N SER A 348 1.44 -0.98 1.88
CA SER A 348 1.10 -0.28 3.12
C SER A 348 1.74 1.12 3.18
N SER A 349 2.98 1.28 2.71
CA SER A 349 3.67 2.57 2.66
C SER A 349 3.03 3.54 1.66
N ARG A 350 2.60 3.07 0.49
CA ARG A 350 1.83 3.88 -0.47
C ARG A 350 0.51 4.38 0.13
N GLU A 351 -0.21 3.53 0.86
CA GLU A 351 -1.45 3.92 1.52
C GLU A 351 -1.21 5.00 2.58
N VAL A 352 -0.22 4.80 3.46
CA VAL A 352 0.15 5.79 4.48
C VAL A 352 0.65 7.08 3.84
N LEU A 353 1.45 7.01 2.78
CA LEU A 353 1.93 8.17 2.04
C LEU A 353 0.77 8.99 1.49
N ARG A 354 -0.23 8.34 0.87
CA ARG A 354 -1.43 9.02 0.35
C ARG A 354 -2.24 9.66 1.47
N GLN A 355 -2.51 8.93 2.55
CA GLN A 355 -3.23 9.46 3.71
C GLN A 355 -2.52 10.68 4.31
N ARG A 356 -1.18 10.62 4.45
CA ARG A 356 -0.36 11.70 4.97
C ARG A 356 -0.23 12.86 4.01
N PHE A 357 -0.20 12.61 2.70
CA PHE A 357 -0.19 13.68 1.71
C PHE A 357 -1.49 14.48 1.74
N THR A 358 -2.64 13.84 1.99
CA THR A 358 -3.92 14.55 2.15
C THR A 358 -3.93 15.45 3.38
N THR A 359 -3.55 14.90 4.53
CA THR A 359 -3.74 15.52 5.86
C THR A 359 -2.52 16.29 6.37
N GLY A 360 -1.38 16.13 5.71
CA GLY A 360 -0.11 16.71 6.12
C GLY A 360 -0.01 18.22 5.86
N PRO A 361 1.01 18.88 6.46
CA PRO A 361 1.28 20.29 6.26
C PRO A 361 1.68 20.58 4.80
N ALA A 362 1.34 21.79 4.33
CA ALA A 362 1.57 22.21 2.95
C ALA A 362 3.07 22.23 2.59
N GLU A 363 3.91 22.69 3.52
CA GLU A 363 5.36 22.83 3.37
C GLU A 363 6.00 21.47 3.04
N GLU A 364 5.62 20.42 3.76
CA GLU A 364 6.14 19.06 3.58
C GLU A 364 5.71 18.45 2.23
N LYS A 365 4.50 18.75 1.76
CA LYS A 365 4.03 18.33 0.42
C LYS A 365 4.86 18.99 -0.67
N VAL A 366 5.15 20.29 -0.52
CA VAL A 366 5.98 21.05 -1.46
C VAL A 366 7.40 20.49 -1.48
N GLU A 367 8.01 20.28 -0.30
CA GLU A 367 9.34 19.67 -0.18
C GLU A 367 9.40 18.31 -0.84
N LEU A 368 8.40 17.44 -0.62
CA LEU A 368 8.31 16.14 -1.29
C LEU A 368 8.32 16.30 -2.82
N ILE A 369 7.48 17.19 -3.36
CA ILE A 369 7.37 17.38 -4.82
C ILE A 369 8.68 17.91 -5.39
N LEU A 370 9.30 18.91 -4.75
CA LEU A 370 10.52 19.54 -5.26
C LEU A 370 11.72 18.59 -5.16
N ASN A 371 11.94 17.96 -4.00
CA ASN A 371 13.10 17.10 -3.76
C ASN A 371 13.03 15.79 -4.56
N THR A 372 11.83 15.34 -4.96
CA THR A 372 11.66 14.18 -5.84
C THR A 372 11.55 14.56 -7.32
N GLU A 373 11.69 15.85 -7.67
CA GLU A 373 11.40 16.39 -9.00
C GLU A 373 10.04 15.93 -9.56
N GLY A 374 9.04 15.80 -8.69
CA GLY A 374 7.70 15.35 -9.04
C GLY A 374 7.57 13.85 -9.26
N ARG A 375 8.62 13.04 -9.10
CA ARG A 375 8.54 11.56 -9.23
C ARG A 375 7.56 10.94 -8.23
N ALA A 376 7.38 11.55 -7.05
CA ALA A 376 6.39 11.12 -6.08
C ALA A 376 4.94 11.25 -6.58
N LEU A 377 4.66 12.13 -7.55
CA LEU A 377 3.31 12.38 -8.07
C LEU A 377 2.67 11.14 -8.72
N ALA A 378 3.50 10.22 -9.26
CA ALA A 378 3.01 8.95 -9.81
C ALA A 378 2.32 8.07 -8.74
N SER A 379 2.76 8.15 -7.48
CA SER A 379 2.11 7.45 -6.35
C SER A 379 0.90 8.21 -5.80
N LEU A 380 0.74 9.48 -6.21
CA LEU A 380 -0.28 10.42 -5.73
C LEU A 380 -1.31 10.75 -6.81
N ILE A 381 -1.48 9.87 -7.80
CA ILE A 381 -2.53 10.04 -8.82
C ILE A 381 -3.90 10.14 -8.15
N GLY A 382 -4.70 11.11 -8.61
CA GLY A 382 -6.02 11.44 -8.07
C GLY A 382 -6.02 12.27 -6.78
N MET A 383 -4.85 12.54 -6.19
CA MET A 383 -4.75 13.37 -5.00
C MET A 383 -4.62 14.84 -5.39
N SER A 384 -5.56 15.68 -4.95
CA SER A 384 -5.44 17.13 -5.09
C SER A 384 -4.55 17.72 -4.00
N VAL A 385 -4.12 18.96 -4.21
CA VAL A 385 -3.46 19.76 -3.18
C VAL A 385 -4.33 20.93 -2.76
N ASP A 386 -4.17 21.35 -1.51
CA ASP A 386 -4.85 22.50 -0.93
C ASP A 386 -4.31 23.83 -1.49
N GLY A 387 -5.08 24.90 -1.32
CA GLY A 387 -4.74 26.22 -1.84
C GLY A 387 -3.41 26.77 -1.31
N LYS A 388 -3.04 26.45 -0.07
CA LYS A 388 -1.76 26.87 0.52
C LYS A 388 -0.60 26.16 -0.17
N THR A 389 -0.67 24.84 -0.34
CA THR A 389 0.32 24.07 -1.12
C THR A 389 0.45 24.59 -2.55
N ALA A 390 -0.67 24.87 -3.22
CA ALA A 390 -0.66 25.42 -4.58
C ALA A 390 0.02 26.81 -4.64
N SER A 391 -0.28 27.69 -3.68
CA SER A 391 0.33 29.03 -3.58
C SER A 391 1.84 28.94 -3.37
N LEU A 392 2.30 28.05 -2.48
CA LEU A 392 3.73 27.82 -2.24
C LEU A 392 4.46 27.29 -3.48
N LEU A 393 3.83 26.41 -4.26
CA LEU A 393 4.38 25.94 -5.55
C LEU A 393 4.46 27.08 -6.57
N CYS A 394 3.41 27.90 -6.71
CA CYS A 394 3.42 29.09 -7.57
C CYS A 394 4.45 30.15 -7.12
N GLY A 395 4.87 30.17 -5.86
CA GLY A 395 5.92 31.04 -5.37
C GLY A 395 7.33 30.65 -5.84
N ARG A 396 7.50 29.51 -6.51
CA ARG A 396 8.82 28.99 -6.94
C ARG A 396 9.11 29.27 -8.40
N THR A 397 10.39 29.42 -8.70
CA THR A 397 10.94 29.44 -10.06
C THR A 397 11.35 28.04 -10.47
N TYR A 398 10.85 27.55 -11.60
CA TYR A 398 11.10 26.18 -12.06
C TYR A 398 12.20 26.17 -13.11
N ARG A 399 13.31 25.51 -12.80
CA ARG A 399 14.45 25.31 -13.71
C ARG A 399 14.54 23.89 -14.25
N SER A 400 14.10 22.88 -13.48
CA SER A 400 14.15 21.47 -13.89
C SER A 400 13.05 21.16 -14.90
N PRO A 401 13.40 20.79 -16.16
CA PRO A 401 12.41 20.38 -17.15
C PRO A 401 11.69 19.08 -16.73
N MET A 402 12.40 18.18 -16.02
CA MET A 402 11.86 16.94 -15.48
C MET A 402 10.71 17.21 -14.49
N LEU A 403 10.91 18.14 -13.56
CA LEU A 403 9.87 18.53 -12.61
C LEU A 403 8.64 19.11 -13.32
N ILE A 404 8.84 19.97 -14.32
CA ILE A 404 7.74 20.56 -15.10
C ILE A 404 6.97 19.46 -15.85
N GLN A 405 7.68 18.52 -16.48
CA GLN A 405 7.08 17.40 -17.20
C GLN A 405 6.26 16.51 -16.25
N ASN A 406 6.77 16.21 -15.06
CA ASN A 406 6.07 15.40 -14.06
C ASN A 406 4.82 16.12 -13.53
N ILE A 407 4.88 17.42 -13.28
CA ILE A 407 3.70 18.20 -12.90
C ILE A 407 2.68 18.24 -14.06
N ALA A 408 3.13 18.38 -15.31
CA ALA A 408 2.26 18.38 -16.47
C ALA A 408 1.57 17.02 -16.73
N ARG A 409 2.09 15.92 -16.18
CA ARG A 409 1.45 14.58 -16.24
C ARG A 409 0.51 14.33 -15.07
N TRP A 410 0.58 15.13 -14.02
CA TRP A 410 -0.24 14.95 -12.82
C TRP A 410 -1.60 15.61 -13.01
N SER A 411 -2.61 14.79 -13.33
CA SER A 411 -3.98 15.26 -13.65
C SER A 411 -4.65 16.11 -12.57
N ALA A 412 -4.25 15.94 -11.31
CA ALA A 412 -4.75 16.71 -10.18
C ALA A 412 -3.97 18.02 -9.91
N ALA A 413 -3.01 18.38 -10.79
CA ALA A 413 -2.26 19.63 -10.70
C ALA A 413 -3.22 20.84 -10.72
N PRO A 414 -3.14 21.75 -9.72
CA PRO A 414 -4.06 22.89 -9.64
C PRO A 414 -4.00 23.79 -10.87
N PRO A 415 -5.14 24.31 -11.37
CA PRO A 415 -5.16 25.25 -12.49
C PRO A 415 -4.24 26.47 -12.32
N PRO A 416 -4.14 27.11 -11.12
CA PRO A 416 -3.20 28.21 -10.91
C PRO A 416 -1.73 27.81 -11.12
N LEU A 417 -1.36 26.58 -10.77
CA LEU A 417 0.00 26.08 -10.96
C LEU A 417 0.32 25.88 -12.43
N ILE A 418 -0.61 25.30 -13.21
CA ILE A 418 -0.44 25.15 -14.66
C ILE A 418 -0.29 26.51 -15.35
N ALA A 419 -1.14 27.48 -14.98
CA ALA A 419 -1.05 28.85 -15.48
C ALA A 419 0.30 29.52 -15.14
N HIS A 420 0.83 29.27 -13.94
CA HIS A 420 2.14 29.77 -13.51
C HIS A 420 3.28 29.13 -14.31
N LEU A 421 3.26 27.80 -14.50
CA LEU A 421 4.28 27.07 -15.24
C LEU A 421 4.38 27.55 -16.70
N LEU A 422 3.26 27.84 -17.36
CA LEU A 422 3.23 28.39 -18.73
C LEU A 422 3.93 29.76 -18.85
N LYS A 423 4.08 30.50 -17.75
CA LYS A 423 4.79 31.79 -17.72
C LYS A 423 6.29 31.64 -17.46
N GLN A 424 6.75 30.47 -17.00
CA GLN A 424 8.15 30.24 -16.65
C GLN A 424 9.06 30.29 -17.88
N GLU A 425 10.28 30.82 -17.71
CA GLU A 425 11.26 30.91 -18.80
C GLU A 425 11.64 29.55 -19.38
N ALA A 426 11.78 28.53 -18.53
CA ALA A 426 12.11 27.16 -18.98
C ALA A 426 11.07 26.62 -19.98
N VAL A 427 9.79 26.88 -19.75
CA VAL A 427 8.69 26.46 -20.64
C VAL A 427 8.66 27.29 -21.92
N ARG A 428 8.96 28.59 -21.85
CA ARG A 428 9.05 29.46 -23.04
C ARG A 428 10.17 29.04 -23.98
N ARG A 429 11.30 28.59 -23.43
CA ARG A 429 12.47 28.13 -24.20
C ARG A 429 12.27 26.73 -24.79
N GLN A 430 11.38 25.91 -24.22
CA GLN A 430 11.19 24.52 -24.63
C GLN A 430 9.77 24.27 -25.15
N PRO A 431 9.55 24.22 -26.48
CA PRO A 431 8.22 24.10 -27.07
C PRO A 431 7.50 22.81 -26.69
N GLN A 432 8.24 21.71 -26.45
CA GLN A 432 7.70 20.43 -26.00
C GLN A 432 6.99 20.54 -24.64
N LEU A 433 7.59 21.24 -23.67
CA LEU A 433 6.97 21.46 -22.35
C LEU A 433 5.73 22.34 -22.46
N ARG A 434 5.77 23.37 -23.31
CA ARG A 434 4.62 24.24 -23.58
C ARG A 434 3.46 23.42 -24.16
N MET A 435 3.73 22.56 -25.14
CA MET A 435 2.72 21.69 -25.73
C MET A 435 2.07 20.76 -24.68
N LEU A 436 2.86 20.13 -23.82
CA LEU A 436 2.35 19.28 -22.74
C LEU A 436 1.44 20.05 -21.79
N LEU A 437 1.85 21.25 -21.36
CA LEU A 437 1.07 22.08 -20.44
C LEU A 437 -0.22 22.62 -21.08
N THR A 438 -0.20 23.00 -22.36
CA THR A 438 -1.42 23.46 -23.07
C THR A 438 -2.44 22.34 -23.22
N ARG A 439 -1.99 21.08 -23.42
CA ARG A 439 -2.85 19.90 -23.49
C ARG A 439 -3.38 19.43 -22.14
N HIS A 440 -2.90 19.99 -21.04
CA HIS A 440 -3.33 19.60 -19.69
C HIS A 440 -4.82 19.91 -19.47
N PRO A 441 -5.59 19.03 -18.80
CA PRO A 441 -7.01 19.25 -18.53
C PRO A 441 -7.28 20.60 -17.85
N ASN A 442 -6.43 20.96 -16.88
CA ASN A 442 -6.55 22.19 -16.10
C ASN A 442 -5.86 23.42 -16.72
N ALA A 443 -5.45 23.38 -17.99
CA ALA A 443 -4.84 24.54 -18.63
C ALA A 443 -5.86 25.67 -18.87
N PRO A 444 -5.47 26.96 -18.71
CA PRO A 444 -6.35 28.10 -18.94
C PRO A 444 -6.94 28.12 -20.35
N ALA A 445 -8.20 28.54 -20.47
CA ALA A 445 -8.92 28.58 -21.74
C ALA A 445 -8.24 29.47 -22.80
N ASP A 446 -7.64 30.59 -22.38
CA ASP A 446 -6.98 31.54 -23.27
C ASP A 446 -5.79 30.92 -24.02
N VAL A 447 -5.05 30.04 -23.33
CA VAL A 447 -3.88 29.35 -23.90
C VAL A 447 -4.31 28.21 -24.83
N LYS A 448 -5.46 27.58 -24.55
CA LYS A 448 -6.06 26.55 -25.42
C LYS A 448 -6.57 27.13 -26.74
N ARG A 449 -7.09 28.37 -26.75
CA ARG A 449 -7.61 29.02 -27.97
C ARG A 449 -6.52 29.61 -28.87
N GLY A 450 -5.40 30.05 -28.31
CA GLY A 450 -4.30 30.66 -29.07
C GLY A 450 -3.20 29.70 -29.55
N GLY A 451 -3.43 28.37 -29.45
CA GLY A 451 -2.49 27.33 -29.89
C GLY A 451 -3.01 26.47 -31.04
N GLY A 452 -4.07 26.91 -31.71
CA GLY A 452 -4.56 26.37 -32.97
C GLY A 452 -3.88 27.01 -34.16
#